data_AF-A0A1F5Y6L8-F1
#
_entry.id   AF-A0A1F5Y6L8-F1
#
_cell.length_a   1.000
_cell.length_b   1.000
_cell.length_c   1.000
_cell.angle_alpha   90.00
_cell.angle_beta   90.00
_cell.angle_gamma   90.00
#
_symmetry.space_group_name_H-M   'P 1'
#
loop_
_entity.id
_entity.type
_entity.pdbx_description
1 polymer ?
#
loop_
_entity_poly.entity_id
_entity_poly.type
_entity_poly.pdbx_seq_one_letter_code
_entity_poly.pdbx_strand_id
1 'polypeptide(L)'
;MGDGEKGEELKLVQAGDNLESEVLKVGHHGSKTSSNPLFLEEVNPEYALISVGAKNRYGHPAQITLDNLLAAGAKILRTDIDSTIEFKTDGDSLTLVGEK
;
A
#
# COMPACT_ATOMS: atom_id res chain seq x y z
N MET A 1 4.85 1.90 -4.42
CA MET A 1 5.98 0.95 -4.31
C MET A 1 5.81 -0.17 -5.34
N GLY A 2 6.83 -0.50 -6.14
CA GLY A 2 6.82 -1.67 -7.05
C GLY A 2 7.01 -2.97 -6.26
N ASP A 3 8.10 -3.70 -6.50
CA ASP A 3 8.51 -4.84 -5.65
C ASP A 3 9.42 -4.41 -4.48
N GLY A 4 9.31 -3.15 -4.06
CA GLY A 4 10.08 -2.62 -2.93
C GLY A 4 9.75 -3.36 -1.64
N GLU A 5 10.79 -3.73 -0.91
CA GLU A 5 10.70 -4.40 0.38
C GLU A 5 11.12 -3.46 1.53
N LYS A 6 11.06 -3.97 2.76
CA LYS A 6 11.38 -3.26 4.00
C LYS A 6 12.75 -2.56 3.97
N GLY A 7 13.73 -3.13 3.27
CA GLY A 7 15.05 -2.51 3.13
C GLY A 7 15.02 -1.23 2.30
N GLU A 8 14.32 -1.24 1.17
CA GLU A 8 14.12 -0.10 0.29
C GLU A 8 13.23 0.96 0.95
N GLU A 9 12.19 0.54 1.64
CA GLU A 9 11.33 1.41 2.45
C GLU A 9 12.13 2.17 3.50
N LEU A 10 13.03 1.51 4.24
CA LEU A 10 13.89 2.17 5.23
C LEU A 10 14.91 3.11 4.60
N LYS A 11 15.42 2.81 3.40
CA LYS A 11 16.31 3.74 2.68
C LYS A 11 15.59 5.04 2.33
N LEU A 12 14.30 4.98 1.98
CA LEU A 12 13.49 6.18 1.73
C LEU A 12 13.32 6.99 3.01
N VAL A 13 12.98 6.34 4.13
CA VAL A 13 12.90 7.01 5.44
C VAL A 13 14.22 7.69 5.80
N GLN A 14 15.34 7.01 5.58
CA GLN A 14 16.68 7.53 5.87
C GLN A 14 17.12 8.65 4.93
N ALA A 15 16.59 8.71 3.71
CA ALA A 15 16.88 9.80 2.77
C ALA A 15 16.35 11.15 3.28
N GLY A 16 15.31 11.13 4.14
CA GLY A 16 14.74 12.32 4.76
C GLY A 16 13.87 13.17 3.82
N ASP A 17 13.45 12.60 2.68
CA ASP A 17 12.45 13.21 1.80
C ASP A 17 11.06 13.20 2.47
N ASN A 18 10.18 14.12 2.08
CA ASN A 18 8.78 14.02 2.50
C ASN A 18 8.10 12.83 1.78
N LEU A 19 7.70 11.82 2.55
CA LEU A 19 7.09 10.60 2.05
C LEU A 19 5.56 10.59 2.15
N GLU A 20 4.95 11.62 2.75
CA GLU A 20 3.50 11.70 2.91
C GLU A 20 2.78 11.45 1.59
N SER A 21 1.82 10.52 1.59
CA SER A 21 1.06 10.16 0.39
C SER A 21 -0.32 9.66 0.76
N GLU A 22 -1.37 10.24 0.19
CA GLU A 22 -2.76 9.80 0.43
C GLU A 22 -3.01 8.35 -0.02
N VAL A 23 -2.30 7.90 -1.07
CA VAL A 23 -2.40 6.53 -1.61
C VAL A 23 -1.03 5.85 -1.63
N LEU A 24 -0.91 4.77 -0.88
CA LEU A 24 0.23 3.87 -0.95
C LEU A 24 -0.10 2.66 -1.82
N LYS A 25 0.55 2.55 -2.99
CA LYS A 25 0.68 1.24 -3.66
C LYS A 25 1.64 0.37 -2.85
N VAL A 26 1.12 -0.68 -2.23
CA VAL A 26 1.87 -1.61 -1.37
C VAL A 26 2.90 -2.38 -2.19
N GLY A 27 4.11 -2.49 -1.64
CA GLY A 27 5.22 -3.18 -2.27
C GLY A 27 4.99 -4.69 -2.39
N HIS A 28 5.62 -5.31 -3.39
CA HIS A 28 5.76 -6.78 -3.53
C HIS A 28 4.44 -7.53 -3.29
N HIS A 29 3.33 -7.03 -3.85
CA HIS A 29 2.00 -7.63 -3.74
C HIS A 29 1.50 -7.86 -2.30
N GLY A 30 2.06 -7.16 -1.31
CA GLY A 30 1.77 -7.36 0.10
C GLY A 30 2.49 -8.55 0.73
N SER A 31 3.70 -8.89 0.26
CA SER A 31 4.57 -9.88 0.91
C SER A 31 4.88 -9.52 2.37
N LYS A 32 5.26 -10.52 3.17
CA LYS A 32 5.74 -10.33 4.57
C LYS A 32 6.97 -9.41 4.69
N THR A 33 7.66 -9.22 3.57
CA THR A 33 8.83 -8.35 3.43
C THR A 33 8.48 -6.91 3.06
N SER A 34 7.20 -6.54 2.94
CA SER A 34 6.76 -5.16 2.64
C SER A 34 6.10 -4.49 3.84
N SER A 35 5.83 -3.18 3.71
CA SER A 35 5.08 -2.36 4.68
C SER A 35 5.74 -2.33 6.06
N ASN A 36 6.99 -1.85 6.11
CA ASN A 36 7.68 -1.51 7.34
C ASN A 36 6.88 -0.49 8.16
N PRO A 37 6.62 -0.72 9.46
CA PRO A 37 5.89 0.25 10.29
C PRO A 37 6.47 1.67 10.29
N LEU A 38 7.80 1.81 10.32
CA LEU A 38 8.45 3.14 10.29
C LEU A 38 8.20 3.85 8.96
N PHE A 39 8.18 3.10 7.85
CA PHE A 39 7.84 3.67 6.55
C PHE A 39 6.37 4.04 6.46
N LEU A 40 5.47 3.23 7.02
CA LEU A 40 4.04 3.55 7.05
C LEU A 40 3.74 4.79 7.90
N GLU A 41 4.50 5.01 8.98
CA GLU A 41 4.39 6.21 9.81
C GLU A 41 4.77 7.47 9.02
N GLU A 42 5.87 7.44 8.27
CA GLU A 42 6.30 8.57 7.42
C GLU A 42 5.38 8.80 6.20
N VAL A 43 4.83 7.73 5.62
CA VAL A 43 3.92 7.85 4.47
C VAL A 43 2.51 8.29 4.89
N ASN A 44 2.06 7.86 6.08
CA ASN A 44 0.74 8.13 6.64
C ASN A 44 -0.43 8.03 5.63
N PRO A 45 -0.63 6.87 4.96
CA PRO A 45 -1.59 6.77 3.87
C PRO A 45 -3.04 6.62 4.32
N GLU A 46 -3.96 7.28 3.62
CA GLU A 46 -5.39 7.01 3.77
C GLU A 46 -5.77 5.67 3.11
N TYR A 47 -5.20 5.38 1.92
CA TYR A 47 -5.47 4.16 1.17
C TYR A 47 -4.21 3.34 0.94
N ALA A 48 -4.31 2.04 1.18
CA ALA A 48 -3.27 1.06 0.85
C ALA A 48 -3.77 0.10 -0.24
N LEU A 49 -3.25 0.29 -1.47
CA LEU A 49 -3.61 -0.51 -2.63
C LEU A 49 -2.67 -1.71 -2.78
N ILE A 50 -3.22 -2.92 -2.65
CA ILE A 50 -2.49 -4.17 -2.87
C ILE A 50 -2.89 -4.72 -4.24
N SER A 51 -1.97 -4.60 -5.21
CA SER A 51 -2.12 -5.32 -6.48
C SER A 51 -1.72 -6.77 -6.28
N VAL A 52 -2.69 -7.68 -6.30
CA VAL A 52 -2.52 -9.13 -6.12
C VAL A 52 -3.59 -9.87 -6.92
N GLY A 53 -3.29 -11.10 -7.35
CA GLY A 53 -4.21 -11.90 -8.17
C GLY A 53 -5.10 -12.83 -7.36
N ALA A 54 -6.36 -13.04 -7.78
CA ALA A 54 -7.36 -13.89 -7.11
C ALA A 54 -6.99 -15.38 -6.97
N LYS A 55 -5.97 -15.85 -7.71
CA LYS A 55 -5.43 -17.21 -7.60
C LYS A 55 -3.96 -17.20 -7.17
N ASN A 56 -3.56 -16.20 -6.40
CA ASN A 56 -2.19 -16.07 -5.95
C ASN A 56 -1.79 -17.28 -5.10
N ARG A 57 -0.72 -17.98 -5.51
CA ARG A 57 -0.20 -19.17 -4.82
C ARG A 57 0.97 -18.86 -3.88
N TYR A 58 1.46 -17.61 -3.88
CA TYR A 58 2.58 -17.18 -3.05
C TYR A 58 2.16 -16.88 -1.59
N GLY A 59 0.86 -16.92 -1.29
CA GLY A 59 0.34 -16.62 0.05
C GLY A 59 0.35 -15.12 0.36
N HIS A 60 0.25 -14.26 -0.65
CA HIS A 60 0.09 -12.81 -0.48
C HIS A 60 -1.37 -12.40 -0.70
N PRO A 61 -1.85 -11.34 -0.02
CA PRO A 61 -1.11 -10.54 0.96
C PRO A 61 -0.87 -11.32 2.26
N ALA A 62 0.31 -11.13 2.87
CA ALA A 62 0.67 -11.77 4.13
C ALA A 62 -0.07 -11.09 5.28
N GLN A 63 -0.49 -11.87 6.29
CA GLN A 63 -1.25 -11.34 7.42
C GLN A 63 -0.52 -10.20 8.15
N ILE A 64 0.79 -10.35 8.38
CA ILE A 64 1.61 -9.31 9.03
C ILE A 64 1.58 -7.97 8.27
N THR A 65 1.49 -8.02 6.93
CA THR A 65 1.42 -6.82 6.10
C THR A 65 0.06 -6.16 6.23
N LEU A 66 -1.01 -6.95 6.24
CA LEU A 66 -2.37 -6.44 6.50
C LEU A 66 -2.47 -5.80 7.88
N ASP A 67 -1.92 -6.45 8.90
CA ASP A 67 -1.94 -5.95 10.28
C ASP A 67 -1.19 -4.62 10.39
N ASN A 68 -0.02 -4.49 9.75
CA ASN A 68 0.74 -3.25 9.73
C ASN A 68 -0.02 -2.11 9.05
N LEU A 69 -0.67 -2.39 7.91
CA LEU A 69 -1.46 -1.38 7.18
C LEU A 69 -2.68 -0.92 7.98
N LEU A 70 -3.37 -1.85 8.65
CA LEU A 70 -4.48 -1.54 9.55
C LEU A 70 -4.03 -0.73 10.77
N ALA A 71 -2.88 -1.08 11.35
CA ALA A 71 -2.30 -0.35 12.48
C ALA A 71 -1.89 1.09 12.11
N ALA A 72 -1.51 1.31 10.85
CA ALA A 72 -1.25 2.64 10.29
C ALA A 72 -2.55 3.42 9.97
N GLY A 73 -3.73 2.83 10.16
CA GLY A 73 -5.02 3.48 9.90
C GLY A 73 -5.45 3.46 8.43
N ALA A 74 -4.73 2.78 7.55
CA ALA A 74 -5.01 2.77 6.13
C ALA A 74 -6.22 1.89 5.78
N LYS A 75 -7.05 2.37 4.84
CA LYS A 75 -8.08 1.57 4.18
C LYS A 75 -7.42 0.67 3.14
N ILE A 76 -7.53 -0.65 3.33
CA ILE A 76 -6.91 -1.63 2.43
C ILE A 76 -7.84 -1.91 1.25
N LEU A 77 -7.33 -1.74 0.03
CA LEU A 77 -8.02 -2.08 -1.22
C LEU A 77 -7.22 -3.16 -1.97
N ARG A 78 -7.90 -4.13 -2.58
CA ARG A 78 -7.21 -5.28 -3.19
C ARG A 78 -7.76 -5.65 -4.56
N THR A 79 -6.89 -5.76 -5.56
CA THR A 79 -7.31 -6.11 -6.92
C THR A 79 -7.82 -7.55 -7.07
N ASP A 80 -7.59 -8.43 -6.10
CA ASP A 80 -8.16 -9.77 -6.13
C ASP A 80 -9.60 -9.85 -5.60
N ILE A 81 -10.06 -8.82 -4.90
CA ILE A 81 -11.43 -8.69 -4.39
C ILE A 81 -12.19 -7.69 -5.27
N ASP A 82 -11.60 -6.51 -5.47
CA ASP A 82 -12.25 -5.34 -6.05
C ASP A 82 -11.97 -5.21 -7.56
N SER A 83 -11.22 -6.16 -8.13
CA SER A 83 -10.78 -6.16 -9.53
C SER A 83 -9.99 -4.90 -9.92
N THR A 84 -10.66 -3.93 -10.54
CA THR A 84 -10.03 -2.67 -10.98
C THR A 84 -10.35 -1.59 -9.97
N ILE A 85 -9.30 -0.95 -9.45
CA ILE A 85 -9.40 0.17 -8.51
C ILE A 85 -8.91 1.42 -9.24
N GLU A 86 -9.76 2.46 -9.30
CA GLU A 86 -9.46 3.70 -10.00
C GLU A 86 -9.55 4.89 -9.04
N PHE A 87 -8.46 5.67 -8.97
CA PHE A 87 -8.44 6.96 -8.30
C PHE A 87 -8.46 8.07 -9.35
N LYS A 88 -9.28 9.09 -9.11
CA LYS A 88 -9.28 10.33 -9.89
C LYS A 88 -8.87 11.49 -9.00
N THR A 89 -8.06 12.37 -9.55
CA THR A 89 -7.64 13.59 -8.87
C THR A 89 -7.63 14.76 -9.85
N ASP A 90 -7.94 15.94 -9.35
CA ASP A 90 -7.77 17.22 -10.04
C ASP A 90 -6.51 17.99 -9.57
N GLY A 91 -5.74 17.40 -8.65
CA GLY A 91 -4.57 18.01 -8.02
C GLY A 91 -4.82 18.58 -6.63
N ASP A 92 -6.08 18.83 -6.27
CA ASP A 92 -6.49 19.33 -4.95
C ASP A 92 -7.30 18.31 -4.15
N SER A 93 -8.03 17.44 -4.86
CA SER A 93 -8.89 16.42 -4.30
C SER A 93 -8.60 15.06 -4.90
N LEU A 94 -8.81 14.00 -4.11
CA LEU A 94 -8.70 12.62 -4.52
C LEU A 94 -10.05 11.92 -4.33
N THR A 95 -10.53 11.26 -5.37
CA THR A 95 -11.77 10.47 -5.34
C THR A 95 -11.48 9.03 -5.75
N LEU A 96 -11.84 8.09 -4.88
CA LEU A 96 -11.94 6.67 -5.23
C LEU A 96 -13.21 6.46 -6.06
N VAL A 97 -13.05 6.07 -7.32
CA VAL A 97 -14.18 5.79 -8.22
C VAL A 97 -14.63 4.36 -7.97
N GLY A 98 -15.82 4.24 -7.37
CA GLY A 98 -16.33 3.01 -6.77
C GLY A 98 -16.41 1.78 -7.68
N GLU A 99 -16.23 0.67 -6.99
CA GLU A 99 -16.31 -0.75 -7.35
C GLU A 99 -17.54 -1.09 -8.20
N LYS A 100 -17.33 -1.94 -9.21
CA LYS A 100 -18.40 -2.63 -9.94
C LYS A 100 -18.32 -4.12 -9.69
#